data_AF-A0A485KDZ4-F1
#
_entry.id   AF-A0A485KDZ4-F1
#
_cell.length_a   1.000
_cell.length_b   1.000
_cell.length_c   1.000
_cell.angle_alpha   90.00
_cell.angle_beta   90.00
_cell.angle_gamma   90.00
#
_symmetry.space_group_name_H-M   'P 1'
#
loop_
_entity.id
_entity.type
_entity.pdbx_description
1 polymer ?
#
loop_
_entity_poly.entity_id
_entity_poly.type
_entity_poly.pdbx_seq_one_letter_code
_entity_poly.pdbx_strand_id
1 'polypeptide(L)'
;MASFQMASSAPYSASPSSSPSSVTTVMRHRYFQPTVLVILVLLGVLAVVLIVTPSDDDDDDSSDTLAPLDGAVNPRPRAGRPLDPFLPQDVLLDIPWREQPFDPTDLGYCGETALSLAGQYFGMWIAPETARRMEDVDQLTIVLPTDDARGSKLVQQMQDLRLEFSFWDYHEAQGGVQSYLLWVKQHLAAFEPVLVVSYACDAKSPNADYDHIMPAVGFTSTHPTDTVHYNGSDTLSIHSLLKGLNPSNPSATQCITQQEGAVATRTFDQWQGTSPNNQDGTRMAFSTGGSIPIARDYGLVIHGPTDPFNVLFPTRLVLSPTVPRLHDPTPIHATLKLFLNATKSQSYAIVRYNRPRDCPADAATPDAFLTAPFEHACSFLIGTKAHTIAFADPHPLNYSSVYLYRVVSIRDLHNKTQIPNPCDNTTLKVLPSANFCGTVNASSCPFSK
;
A
#
# COMPACT_ATOMS: atom_id res chain seq x y z
N MET A 1 -46.52 44.58 -32.19
CA MET A 1 -45.38 45.43 -32.57
C MET A 1 -44.19 44.52 -32.79
N ALA A 2 -43.85 44.27 -34.05
CA ALA A 2 -42.73 43.45 -34.47
C ALA A 2 -41.54 44.37 -34.78
N SER A 3 -40.33 44.00 -34.38
CA SER A 3 -39.10 44.65 -34.86
C SER A 3 -38.14 43.58 -35.35
N PHE A 4 -38.00 43.55 -36.68
CA PHE A 4 -36.92 42.89 -37.40
C PHE A 4 -36.10 44.02 -38.03
N GLN A 5 -34.79 44.08 -37.77
CA GLN A 5 -33.88 44.84 -38.62
C GLN A 5 -32.52 44.14 -38.65
N MET A 6 -32.10 43.81 -39.87
CA MET A 6 -30.82 43.23 -40.25
C MET A 6 -29.81 44.33 -40.63
N ALA A 7 -28.54 43.97 -40.38
CA ALA A 7 -27.34 44.18 -41.19
C ALA A 7 -26.76 45.60 -41.38
N SER A 8 -25.51 45.72 -40.95
CA SER A 8 -24.50 46.60 -41.53
C SER A 8 -23.16 45.86 -41.56
N SER A 9 -22.56 45.85 -42.74
CA SER A 9 -21.33 45.17 -43.16
C SER A 9 -20.09 46.04 -42.97
N ALA A 10 -18.95 45.43 -42.61
CA ALA A 10 -17.62 45.91 -43.01
C ALA A 10 -16.61 44.74 -43.08
N PRO A 11 -15.63 44.78 -43.99
CA PRO A 11 -14.76 43.64 -44.32
C PRO A 11 -13.45 43.65 -43.52
N TYR A 12 -12.95 42.49 -43.13
CA TYR A 12 -11.56 42.33 -42.70
C TYR A 12 -10.77 41.60 -43.78
N SER A 13 -9.69 42.26 -44.21
CA SER A 13 -8.73 41.81 -45.19
C SER A 13 -7.92 40.64 -44.66
N ALA A 14 -7.78 39.61 -45.49
CA ALA A 14 -6.82 38.54 -45.31
C ALA A 14 -5.47 38.93 -45.91
N SER A 15 -4.38 38.62 -45.21
CA SER A 15 -3.10 38.30 -45.83
C SER A 15 -2.36 37.28 -44.96
N PRO A 16 -1.67 36.29 -45.58
CA PRO A 16 -1.16 35.12 -44.89
C PRO A 16 0.30 35.31 -44.49
N SER A 17 0.63 35.05 -43.22
CA SER A 17 2.01 34.78 -42.80
C SER A 17 2.13 33.30 -42.47
N SER A 18 2.69 32.55 -43.41
CA SER A 18 3.20 31.20 -43.21
C SER A 18 4.38 31.25 -42.25
N SER A 19 4.34 30.43 -41.20
CA SER A 19 5.50 30.08 -40.38
C SER A 19 5.38 28.59 -40.03
N PRO A 20 6.51 27.87 -40.05
CA PRO A 20 6.52 26.42 -40.21
C PRO A 20 6.10 25.73 -38.91
N SER A 21 5.26 24.71 -39.09
CA SER A 21 4.95 23.68 -38.10
C SER A 21 6.25 23.01 -37.64
N SER A 22 6.66 23.32 -36.42
CA SER A 22 7.65 22.54 -35.68
C SER A 22 7.02 21.20 -35.33
N VAL A 23 7.30 20.19 -36.15
CA VAL A 23 7.09 18.78 -35.80
C VAL A 23 7.94 18.51 -34.56
N THR A 24 7.31 18.49 -33.39
CA THR A 24 7.92 18.00 -32.16
C THR A 24 7.93 16.49 -32.26
N THR A 25 9.04 15.95 -32.80
CA THR A 25 9.35 14.53 -32.69
C THR A 25 9.52 14.23 -31.21
N VAL A 26 8.52 13.59 -30.61
CA VAL A 26 8.62 13.00 -29.27
C VAL A 26 9.66 11.88 -29.37
N MET A 27 10.90 12.19 -28.95
CA MET A 27 11.92 11.18 -28.72
C MET A 27 11.44 10.30 -27.57
N ARG A 28 10.97 9.09 -27.90
CA ARG A 28 10.87 8.00 -26.95
C ARG A 28 12.28 7.66 -26.48
N HIS A 29 12.62 8.06 -25.25
CA HIS A 29 13.81 7.54 -24.58
C HIS A 29 13.59 6.04 -24.34
N ARG A 30 14.14 5.21 -25.22
CA ARG A 30 14.43 3.82 -24.89
C ARG A 30 15.53 3.85 -23.84
N TYR A 31 15.23 3.46 -22.61
CA TYR A 31 16.24 3.17 -21.61
C TYR A 31 17.06 1.98 -22.12
N PHE A 32 18.25 2.28 -22.62
CA PHE A 32 19.25 1.31 -23.03
C PHE A 32 19.96 0.84 -21.77
N GLN A 33 19.77 -0.42 -21.37
CA GLN A 33 20.64 -1.05 -20.39
C GLN A 33 22.05 -1.14 -21.00
N PRO A 34 23.12 -0.66 -20.33
CA PRO A 34 24.46 -0.96 -20.79
C PRO A 34 24.76 -2.42 -20.41
N THR A 35 24.64 -3.32 -21.39
CA THR A 35 25.20 -4.67 -21.32
C THR A 35 26.69 -4.52 -21.02
N VAL A 36 27.12 -5.04 -19.87
CA VAL A 36 28.53 -5.18 -19.51
C VAL A 36 29.17 -6.08 -20.56
N LEU A 37 29.95 -5.46 -21.43
CA LEU A 37 30.77 -6.11 -22.44
C LEU A 37 31.94 -6.80 -21.73
N VAL A 38 31.78 -8.08 -21.38
CA VAL A 38 32.90 -8.91 -20.92
C VAL A 38 33.78 -9.21 -22.13
N ILE A 39 34.97 -8.64 -22.11
CA ILE A 39 36.03 -8.82 -23.11
C ILE A 39 36.49 -10.29 -23.07
N LEU A 40 36.21 -11.00 -24.16
CA LEU A 40 36.80 -12.29 -24.53
C LEU A 40 38.24 -12.07 -25.01
N VAL A 41 39.22 -12.50 -24.22
CA VAL A 41 40.59 -12.75 -24.71
C VAL A 41 41.19 -14.00 -24.02
N LEU A 42 41.15 -15.09 -24.79
CA LEU A 42 42.19 -16.11 -25.01
C LEU A 42 42.47 -17.27 -24.01
N LEU A 43 42.58 -18.45 -24.66
CA LEU A 43 43.18 -19.75 -24.28
C LEU A 43 42.25 -20.70 -23.49
N GLY A 44 41.97 -21.94 -23.92
CA GLY A 44 42.51 -22.75 -25.01
C GLY A 44 42.33 -24.23 -24.66
N VAL A 45 41.76 -25.00 -25.59
CA VAL A 45 41.97 -26.44 -25.83
C VAL A 45 41.73 -27.41 -24.65
N LEU A 46 40.61 -28.15 -24.67
CA LEU A 46 40.65 -29.61 -24.83
C LEU A 46 39.28 -30.17 -25.21
N ALA A 47 39.25 -30.87 -26.34
CA ALA A 47 38.13 -31.69 -26.79
C ALA A 47 38.06 -32.99 -25.98
N VAL A 48 36.86 -33.36 -25.51
CA VAL A 48 36.49 -34.76 -25.32
C VAL A 48 35.12 -34.97 -25.94
N VAL A 49 35.14 -35.69 -27.05
CA VAL A 49 34.00 -36.28 -27.73
C VAL A 49 33.47 -37.40 -26.87
N LEU A 50 32.20 -37.32 -26.46
CA LEU A 50 31.43 -38.50 -26.06
C LEU A 50 30.14 -38.52 -26.88
N ILE A 51 30.18 -39.41 -27.87
CA ILE A 51 29.03 -39.92 -28.61
C ILE A 51 28.30 -40.90 -27.67
N VAL A 52 27.05 -40.60 -27.32
CA VAL A 52 26.05 -41.61 -26.97
C VAL A 52 24.72 -41.21 -27.61
N THR A 53 24.10 -42.20 -28.23
CA THR A 53 22.99 -42.22 -29.19
C THR A 53 21.63 -41.80 -28.61
N PRO A 54 20.65 -41.43 -29.47
CA PRO A 54 19.27 -41.15 -29.07
C PRO A 54 18.50 -42.44 -28.79
N SER A 55 17.63 -42.42 -27.78
CA SER A 55 16.52 -43.36 -27.65
C SER A 55 15.22 -42.58 -27.75
N ASP A 56 14.41 -42.97 -28.72
CA ASP A 56 13.05 -42.53 -28.98
C ASP A 56 12.08 -42.92 -27.86
N ASP A 57 10.92 -42.26 -27.89
CA ASP A 57 9.62 -42.62 -27.34
C ASP A 57 9.45 -42.59 -25.81
N ASP A 58 8.78 -41.54 -25.33
CA ASP A 58 7.50 -41.71 -24.61
C ASP A 58 6.77 -40.35 -24.53
N ASP A 59 5.63 -40.30 -25.23
CA ASP A 59 4.60 -39.28 -25.10
C ASP A 59 3.96 -39.42 -23.70
N ASP A 60 4.47 -38.69 -22.71
CA ASP A 60 3.79 -38.49 -21.43
C ASP A 60 3.14 -37.10 -21.41
N ASP A 61 1.85 -37.12 -21.77
CA ASP A 61 0.89 -36.03 -21.68
C ASP A 61 0.53 -35.82 -20.19
N SER A 62 1.51 -35.43 -19.37
CA SER A 62 1.29 -35.03 -17.99
C SER A 62 0.84 -33.58 -17.98
N SER A 63 -0.47 -33.36 -17.93
CA SER A 63 -1.04 -32.08 -17.53
C SER A 63 -0.57 -31.78 -16.10
N ASP A 64 0.52 -31.02 -16.00
CA ASP A 64 0.96 -30.37 -14.77
C ASP A 64 -0.16 -29.42 -14.33
N THR A 65 -1.04 -29.92 -13.48
CA THR A 65 -1.86 -29.10 -12.60
C THR A 65 -0.88 -28.37 -11.68
N LEU A 66 -0.51 -27.15 -12.07
CA LEU A 66 0.26 -26.23 -11.23
C LEU A 66 -0.43 -26.15 -9.86
N ALA A 67 0.31 -26.52 -8.82
CA ALA A 67 -0.14 -26.35 -7.45
C ALA A 67 -0.49 -24.86 -7.21
N PRO A 68 -1.57 -24.56 -6.47
CA PRO A 68 -1.92 -23.18 -6.14
C PRO A 68 -0.73 -22.49 -5.46
N LEU A 69 -0.56 -21.20 -5.73
CA LEU A 69 0.49 -20.35 -5.16
C LEU A 69 0.32 -20.24 -3.64
N ASP A 70 0.83 -21.22 -2.90
CA ASP A 70 0.88 -21.30 -1.43
C ASP A 70 1.79 -20.24 -0.77
N GLY A 71 2.15 -19.18 -1.50
CA GLY A 71 2.89 -18.03 -0.98
C GLY A 71 2.03 -17.08 -0.13
N ALA A 72 0.69 -17.15 -0.28
CA ALA A 72 -0.23 -16.68 0.73
C ALA A 72 -0.15 -17.67 1.89
N VAL A 73 0.73 -17.40 2.85
CA VAL A 73 0.79 -18.18 4.09
C VAL A 73 -0.63 -18.16 4.64
N ASN A 74 -1.28 -19.33 4.70
CA ASN A 74 -2.51 -19.50 5.46
C ASN A 74 -2.18 -18.96 6.84
N PRO A 75 -2.60 -17.73 7.19
CA PRO A 75 -2.03 -17.07 8.34
C PRO A 75 -2.36 -17.99 9.50
N ARG A 76 -1.32 -18.45 10.23
CA ARG A 76 -1.60 -19.09 11.51
C ARG A 76 -2.53 -18.13 12.19
N PRO A 77 -3.71 -18.55 12.69
CA PRO A 77 -4.59 -17.65 13.40
C PRO A 77 -3.72 -17.01 14.48
N ARG A 78 -3.26 -15.77 14.28
CA ARG A 78 -2.54 -15.01 15.31
C ARG A 78 -3.57 -14.96 16.39
N ALA A 79 -3.42 -15.78 17.43
CA ALA A 79 -4.48 -16.14 18.37
C ALA A 79 -5.38 -14.93 18.54
N GLY A 80 -6.52 -14.95 17.83
CA GLY A 80 -7.19 -13.73 17.35
C GLY A 80 -7.17 -12.74 18.48
N ARG A 81 -6.43 -11.63 18.35
CA ARG A 81 -6.33 -10.66 19.44
C ARG A 81 -7.77 -10.45 19.88
N PRO A 82 -8.15 -10.86 21.12
CA PRO A 82 -9.56 -10.96 21.45
C PRO A 82 -10.18 -9.62 21.11
N LEU A 83 -11.17 -9.62 20.22
CA LEU A 83 -11.83 -8.38 19.82
C LEU A 83 -12.24 -7.70 21.12
N ASP A 84 -11.79 -6.46 21.30
CA ASP A 84 -12.11 -5.72 22.50
C ASP A 84 -13.65 -5.74 22.64
N PRO A 85 -14.21 -6.23 23.76
CA PRO A 85 -15.67 -6.21 23.96
C PRO A 85 -16.26 -4.80 23.86
N PHE A 86 -15.40 -3.77 23.85
CA PHE A 86 -15.75 -2.38 23.64
C PHE A 86 -15.12 -1.80 22.37
N LEU A 87 -15.24 -2.50 21.25
CA LEU A 87 -14.95 -1.90 19.95
C LEU A 87 -15.75 -0.58 19.82
N PRO A 88 -15.08 0.52 19.48
CA PRO A 88 -15.76 1.78 19.23
C PRO A 88 -16.72 1.65 18.05
N GLN A 89 -17.77 2.47 18.04
CA GLN A 89 -18.72 2.54 16.92
C GLN A 89 -18.03 2.86 15.58
N ASP A 90 -16.91 3.58 15.66
CA ASP A 90 -16.05 3.95 14.55
C ASP A 90 -14.68 3.33 14.74
N VAL A 91 -14.14 2.67 13.72
CA VAL A 91 -12.73 2.28 13.65
C VAL A 91 -12.10 3.10 12.52
N LEU A 92 -11.01 3.80 12.81
CA LEU A 92 -10.23 4.51 11.79
C LEU A 92 -8.74 4.35 12.12
N LEU A 93 -7.99 3.85 11.15
CA LEU A 93 -6.55 3.59 11.23
C LEU A 93 -5.80 4.91 10.96
N ASP A 94 -4.73 5.17 11.73
CA ASP A 94 -3.79 6.28 11.51
C ASP A 94 -2.91 6.02 10.28
N ILE A 95 -3.53 5.91 9.10
CA ILE A 95 -2.88 5.80 7.80
C ILE A 95 -2.88 7.20 7.20
N PRO A 96 -1.72 7.82 6.96
CA PRO A 96 -1.68 9.16 6.38
C PRO A 96 -2.24 9.15 4.95
N TRP A 97 -3.00 10.18 4.58
CA TRP A 97 -3.42 10.35 3.19
C TRP A 97 -2.24 10.84 2.34
N ARG A 98 -2.18 10.37 1.08
CA ARG A 98 -1.29 10.91 0.06
C ARG A 98 -1.93 10.81 -1.32
N GLU A 99 -1.67 11.81 -2.15
CA GLU A 99 -1.90 11.76 -3.59
C GLU A 99 -0.92 10.79 -4.28
N GLN A 100 -1.42 9.89 -5.11
CA GLN A 100 -0.55 9.12 -5.99
C GLN A 100 0.21 10.06 -6.93
N PRO A 101 1.50 9.80 -7.23
CA PRO A 101 2.21 10.56 -8.25
C PRO A 101 1.43 10.54 -9.57
N PHE A 102 1.12 11.72 -10.11
CA PHE A 102 0.50 11.85 -11.42
C PHE A 102 1.60 12.13 -12.46
N ASP A 103 1.91 11.12 -13.26
CA ASP A 103 2.67 11.29 -14.50
C ASP A 103 1.69 11.13 -15.68
N PRO A 104 1.48 12.17 -16.52
CA PRO A 104 0.59 12.08 -17.68
C PRO A 104 1.05 11.06 -18.73
N THR A 105 2.29 10.57 -18.62
CA THR A 105 2.88 9.54 -19.50
C THR A 105 2.97 8.16 -18.85
N ASP A 106 2.76 8.07 -17.53
CA ASP A 106 2.86 6.85 -16.72
C ASP A 106 1.76 6.85 -15.63
N LEU A 107 0.52 6.58 -16.05
CA LEU A 107 -0.63 6.52 -15.15
C LEU A 107 -0.64 5.20 -14.34
N GLY A 108 -1.30 5.20 -13.18
CA GLY A 108 -1.67 3.96 -12.47
C GLY A 108 -0.82 3.61 -11.24
N TYR A 109 -0.37 4.59 -10.45
CA TYR A 109 0.37 4.38 -9.18
C TYR A 109 -0.52 4.07 -7.97
N CYS A 110 -1.81 3.77 -8.19
CA CYS A 110 -2.80 3.65 -7.11
C CYS A 110 -2.47 2.49 -6.17
N GLY A 111 -2.08 1.35 -6.72
CA GLY A 111 -1.66 0.18 -5.96
C GLY A 111 -0.38 0.42 -5.16
N GLU A 112 0.68 0.93 -5.81
CA GLU A 112 1.96 1.23 -5.17
C GLU A 112 1.83 2.28 -4.08
N THR A 113 0.98 3.29 -4.30
CA THR A 113 0.66 4.31 -3.30
C THR A 113 -0.14 3.70 -2.14
N ALA A 114 -1.14 2.86 -2.42
CA ALA A 114 -1.91 2.17 -1.39
C ALA A 114 -1.01 1.26 -0.52
N LEU A 115 -0.11 0.49 -1.14
CA LEU A 115 0.87 -0.34 -0.44
C LEU A 115 1.83 0.52 0.39
N SER A 116 2.35 1.61 -0.16
CA SER A 116 3.23 2.54 0.57
C SER A 116 2.55 3.07 1.84
N LEU A 117 1.28 3.46 1.74
CA LEU A 117 0.52 3.98 2.87
C LEU A 117 0.20 2.90 3.92
N ALA A 118 -0.24 1.73 3.48
CA ALA A 118 -0.49 0.61 4.37
C ALA A 118 0.80 0.10 5.04
N GLY A 119 1.94 0.15 4.34
CA GLY A 119 3.26 -0.12 4.88
C GLY A 119 3.70 0.87 5.96
N GLN A 120 3.44 2.18 5.76
CA GLN A 120 3.72 3.21 6.77
C GLN A 120 2.98 2.93 8.09
N TYR A 121 1.78 2.35 8.01
CA TYR A 121 1.05 1.86 9.18
C TYR A 121 1.80 0.76 9.95
N PHE A 122 2.85 0.15 9.42
CA PHE A 122 3.66 -0.86 10.10
C PHE A 122 5.12 -0.48 10.26
N GLY A 123 5.45 0.82 10.16
CA GLY A 123 6.83 1.27 10.31
C GLY A 123 7.67 1.06 9.06
N MET A 124 7.06 1.00 7.87
CA MET A 124 7.77 0.90 6.60
C MET A 124 7.68 2.20 5.80
N TRP A 125 8.77 2.61 5.16
CA TRP A 125 8.75 3.61 4.10
C TRP A 125 9.19 3.00 2.78
N ILE A 126 8.40 3.24 1.74
CA ILE A 126 8.74 2.98 0.34
C ILE A 126 8.03 4.01 -0.53
N ALA A 127 8.73 4.66 -1.45
CA ALA A 127 8.06 5.51 -2.44
C ALA A 127 7.33 4.66 -3.49
N PRO A 128 6.18 5.13 -4.03
CA PRO A 128 5.45 4.40 -5.07
C PRO A 128 6.31 3.99 -6.28
N GLU A 129 7.22 4.84 -6.73
CA GLU A 129 8.14 4.58 -7.85
C GLU A 129 9.22 3.56 -7.50
N THR A 130 9.59 3.47 -6.22
CA THR A 130 10.48 2.41 -5.74
C THR A 130 9.74 1.09 -5.71
N ALA A 131 8.50 1.06 -5.19
CA ALA A 131 7.66 -0.14 -5.19
C ALA A 131 7.43 -0.66 -6.62
N ARG A 132 7.16 0.21 -7.58
CA ARG A 132 7.00 -0.16 -9.01
C ARG A 132 8.23 -0.83 -9.61
N ARG A 133 9.44 -0.44 -9.17
CA ARG A 133 10.72 -0.99 -9.65
C ARG A 133 11.21 -2.17 -8.81
N MET A 134 10.50 -2.54 -7.75
CA MET A 134 10.80 -3.77 -7.03
C MET A 134 10.42 -4.91 -7.95
N GLU A 135 11.47 -5.55 -8.48
CA GLU A 135 11.46 -6.55 -9.54
C GLU A 135 11.29 -5.96 -10.94
N ASP A 136 11.81 -6.65 -11.95
CA ASP A 136 11.79 -6.27 -13.37
C ASP A 136 10.37 -6.43 -13.94
N VAL A 137 9.41 -5.78 -13.30
CA VAL A 137 8.00 -5.79 -13.68
C VAL A 137 7.89 -4.87 -14.88
N ASP A 138 7.46 -5.42 -16.01
CA ASP A 138 6.97 -4.62 -17.15
C ASP A 138 5.77 -3.78 -16.67
N GLN A 139 6.10 -2.61 -16.12
CA GLN A 139 5.40 -1.34 -15.90
C GLN A 139 3.92 -1.30 -15.46
N LEU A 140 3.21 -2.39 -15.22
CA LEU A 140 1.78 -2.32 -14.91
C LEU A 140 1.45 -2.95 -13.56
N THR A 141 1.52 -2.07 -12.55
CA THR A 141 0.64 -2.00 -11.38
C THR A 141 0.85 -3.12 -10.35
N ILE A 142 0.65 -2.81 -9.06
CA ILE A 142 0.24 -3.83 -8.09
C ILE A 142 -1.11 -4.34 -8.56
N VAL A 143 -1.12 -5.31 -9.47
CA VAL A 143 -2.33 -5.97 -9.92
C VAL A 143 -2.59 -7.05 -8.89
N LEU A 144 -3.67 -6.89 -8.12
CA LEU A 144 -4.13 -7.99 -7.28
C LEU A 144 -4.35 -9.22 -8.19
N PRO A 145 -3.78 -10.39 -7.84
CA PRO A 145 -3.67 -11.53 -8.74
C PRO A 145 -4.95 -11.81 -9.53
N THR A 146 -4.89 -11.64 -10.85
CA THR A 146 -5.94 -12.07 -11.77
C THR A 146 -5.67 -13.47 -12.34
N ASP A 147 -4.41 -13.91 -12.26
CA ASP A 147 -3.82 -15.18 -12.70
C ASP A 147 -2.50 -15.48 -11.94
N ASP A 148 -2.04 -16.73 -12.01
CA ASP A 148 -0.91 -17.25 -11.21
C ASP A 148 0.42 -16.49 -11.47
N ALA A 149 0.67 -16.07 -12.71
CA ALA A 149 1.92 -15.39 -13.06
C ALA A 149 2.03 -13.97 -12.49
N ARG A 150 0.92 -13.25 -12.31
CA ARG A 150 0.92 -11.91 -11.69
C ARG A 150 0.84 -11.97 -10.17
N GLY A 151 0.11 -12.97 -9.64
CA GLY A 151 0.04 -13.23 -8.20
C GLY A 151 1.39 -13.51 -7.57
N SER A 152 2.22 -14.33 -8.22
CA SER A 152 3.55 -14.67 -7.72
C SER A 152 4.46 -13.45 -7.53
N LYS A 153 4.33 -12.41 -8.36
CA LYS A 153 5.13 -11.17 -8.24
C LYS A 153 4.70 -10.31 -7.08
N LEU A 154 3.40 -10.07 -6.89
CA LEU A 154 2.92 -9.34 -5.72
C LEU A 154 3.28 -10.09 -4.43
N VAL A 155 3.17 -11.42 -4.44
CA VAL A 155 3.64 -12.27 -3.34
C VAL A 155 5.11 -12.04 -3.07
N GLN A 156 5.96 -12.06 -4.10
CA GLN A 156 7.40 -11.83 -3.95
C GLN A 156 7.69 -10.42 -3.44
N GLN A 157 7.05 -9.37 -3.97
CA GLN A 157 7.19 -8.00 -3.49
C GLN A 157 6.84 -7.89 -2.00
N MET A 158 5.75 -8.51 -1.56
CA MET A 158 5.35 -8.50 -0.15
C MET A 158 6.35 -9.26 0.74
N GLN A 159 6.88 -10.39 0.26
CA GLN A 159 7.93 -11.16 0.94
C GLN A 159 9.25 -10.41 1.02
N ASP A 160 9.62 -9.71 -0.05
CA ASP A 160 10.80 -8.85 -0.12
C ASP A 160 10.66 -7.72 0.89
N LEU A 161 9.50 -7.07 0.96
CA LEU A 161 9.18 -6.02 1.93
C LEU A 161 9.04 -6.50 3.37
N ARG A 162 9.15 -7.82 3.62
CA ARG A 162 8.98 -8.44 4.94
C ARG A 162 7.61 -8.10 5.55
N LEU A 163 6.56 -8.27 4.75
CA LEU A 163 5.17 -8.11 5.17
C LEU A 163 4.47 -9.47 5.24
N GLU A 164 3.60 -9.62 6.23
CA GLU A 164 2.62 -10.70 6.33
C GLU A 164 1.30 -10.21 5.74
N PHE A 165 0.68 -11.01 4.87
CA PHE A 165 -0.48 -10.60 4.09
C PHE A 165 -1.34 -11.80 3.69
N SER A 166 -2.60 -11.54 3.34
CA SER A 166 -3.46 -12.52 2.68
C SER A 166 -4.33 -11.85 1.62
N PHE A 167 -4.75 -12.63 0.64
CA PHE A 167 -5.70 -12.19 -0.38
C PHE A 167 -7.11 -12.56 0.03
N TRP A 168 -8.08 -11.78 -0.46
CA TRP A 168 -9.46 -12.23 -0.50
C TRP A 168 -9.59 -13.36 -1.53
N ASP A 169 -10.07 -14.52 -1.07
CA ASP A 169 -10.36 -15.65 -1.94
C ASP A 169 -11.77 -15.50 -2.54
N TYR A 170 -11.84 -14.97 -3.75
CA TYR A 170 -13.10 -14.81 -4.47
C TYR A 170 -13.66 -16.11 -5.05
N HIS A 171 -12.89 -17.21 -5.06
CA HIS A 171 -13.34 -18.52 -5.51
C HIS A 171 -14.06 -19.28 -4.39
N GLU A 172 -13.52 -19.21 -3.17
CA GLU A 172 -14.13 -19.85 -1.99
C GLU A 172 -15.25 -19.02 -1.37
N ALA A 173 -15.23 -17.70 -1.55
CA ALA A 173 -16.26 -16.82 -1.04
C ALA A 173 -17.57 -16.93 -1.83
N GLN A 174 -18.44 -17.86 -1.43
CA GLN A 174 -19.77 -18.06 -2.00
C GLN A 174 -20.73 -16.83 -1.93
N GLY A 175 -20.33 -15.71 -1.32
CA GLY A 175 -21.26 -14.63 -0.92
C GLY A 175 -21.11 -13.28 -1.62
N GLY A 176 -20.28 -13.17 -2.66
CA GLY A 176 -20.11 -11.93 -3.43
C GLY A 176 -19.74 -10.70 -2.58
N VAL A 177 -20.07 -9.51 -3.08
CA VAL A 177 -19.67 -8.21 -2.48
C VAL A 177 -20.01 -8.09 -0.99
N GLN A 178 -21.10 -8.69 -0.50
CA GLN A 178 -21.48 -8.61 0.91
C GLN A 178 -20.49 -9.36 1.81
N SER A 179 -20.08 -10.57 1.42
CA SER A 179 -19.06 -11.34 2.12
C SER A 179 -17.70 -10.66 2.06
N TYR A 180 -17.37 -10.04 0.92
CA TYR A 180 -16.16 -9.24 0.79
C TYR A 180 -16.14 -8.04 1.76
N LEU A 181 -17.21 -7.25 1.80
CA LEU A 181 -17.29 -6.09 2.71
C LEU A 181 -17.28 -6.50 4.18
N LEU A 182 -17.86 -7.67 4.52
CA LEU A 182 -17.73 -8.26 5.85
C LEU A 182 -16.28 -8.63 6.17
N TRP A 183 -15.56 -9.24 5.24
CA TRP A 183 -14.15 -9.56 5.38
C TRP A 183 -13.30 -8.29 5.57
N VAL A 184 -13.56 -7.23 4.80
CA VAL A 184 -12.94 -5.91 4.99
C VAL A 184 -13.21 -5.39 6.42
N LYS A 185 -14.46 -5.45 6.89
CA LYS A 185 -14.85 -5.02 8.25
C LYS A 185 -14.09 -5.81 9.32
N GLN A 186 -13.97 -7.12 9.18
CA GLN A 186 -13.27 -8.00 10.12
C GLN A 186 -11.80 -7.59 10.27
N HIS A 187 -11.10 -7.37 9.16
CA HIS A 187 -9.70 -6.97 9.18
C HIS A 187 -9.48 -5.56 9.72
N LEU A 188 -10.35 -4.61 9.36
CA LEU A 188 -10.29 -3.26 9.93
C LEU A 188 -10.55 -3.29 11.45
N ALA A 189 -11.48 -4.12 11.93
CA ALA A 189 -11.73 -4.31 13.37
C ALA A 189 -10.53 -4.95 14.08
N ALA A 190 -9.69 -5.70 13.36
CA ALA A 190 -8.41 -6.23 13.83
C ALA A 190 -7.25 -5.23 13.70
N PHE A 191 -7.50 -4.01 13.23
CA PHE A 191 -6.49 -2.97 12.95
C PHE A 191 -5.50 -3.35 11.85
N GLU A 192 -5.99 -4.07 10.85
CA GLU A 192 -5.22 -4.48 9.67
C GLU A 192 -5.67 -3.65 8.46
N PRO A 193 -4.77 -2.88 7.82
CA PRO A 193 -5.07 -2.18 6.59
C PRO A 193 -5.49 -3.15 5.49
N VAL A 194 -6.56 -2.79 4.76
CA VAL A 194 -7.03 -3.57 3.61
C VAL A 194 -6.92 -2.71 2.37
N LEU A 195 -6.30 -3.23 1.31
CA LEU A 195 -6.29 -2.64 -0.01
C LEU A 195 -7.51 -3.15 -0.75
N VAL A 196 -8.41 -2.23 -1.08
CA VAL A 196 -9.67 -2.52 -1.76
C VAL A 196 -9.60 -2.06 -3.22
N VAL A 197 -10.31 -2.77 -4.09
CA VAL A 197 -10.43 -2.44 -5.51
C VAL A 197 -11.84 -1.98 -5.82
N SER A 198 -11.95 -0.95 -6.64
CA SER A 198 -13.24 -0.44 -7.08
C SER A 198 -13.20 -0.03 -8.54
N TYR A 199 -14.35 -0.04 -9.20
CA TYR A 199 -14.47 0.62 -10.50
C TYR A 199 -14.17 2.11 -10.38
N ALA A 200 -13.51 2.69 -11.37
CA ALA A 200 -13.40 4.14 -11.47
C ALA A 200 -14.36 4.62 -12.55
N CYS A 201 -15.04 5.75 -12.37
CA CYS A 201 -15.86 6.31 -13.44
C CYS A 201 -14.97 6.86 -14.55
N ASP A 202 -14.67 6.04 -15.56
CA ASP A 202 -14.23 6.53 -16.86
C ASP A 202 -15.48 6.75 -17.75
N ALA A 203 -15.78 8.02 -18.02
CA ALA A 203 -16.90 8.39 -18.88
C ALA A 203 -16.66 8.05 -20.37
N LYS A 204 -15.42 7.69 -20.76
CA LYS A 204 -14.98 7.53 -22.15
C LYS A 204 -14.46 6.12 -22.50
N SER A 205 -14.05 5.30 -21.54
CA SER A 205 -13.64 3.93 -21.84
C SER A 205 -14.86 3.00 -21.95
N PRO A 206 -15.07 2.31 -23.09
CA PRO A 206 -16.07 1.25 -23.21
C PRO A 206 -15.70 -0.01 -22.42
N ASN A 207 -14.46 -0.09 -21.91
CA ASN A 207 -13.99 -1.15 -21.04
C ASN A 207 -14.03 -0.63 -19.61
N ALA A 208 -15.11 -0.97 -18.89
CA ALA A 208 -15.26 -0.73 -17.45
C ALA A 208 -14.39 -1.74 -16.69
N ASP A 209 -13.07 -1.65 -16.87
CA ASP A 209 -12.11 -2.47 -16.18
C ASP A 209 -11.83 -1.89 -14.77
N TYR A 210 -11.19 -2.71 -13.95
CA TYR A 210 -10.89 -2.44 -12.55
C TYR A 210 -9.77 -1.41 -12.45
N ASP A 211 -10.11 -0.14 -12.26
CA ASP A 211 -9.14 0.93 -12.53
C ASP A 211 -8.50 1.57 -11.29
N HIS A 212 -8.93 1.20 -10.06
CA HIS A 212 -8.41 1.90 -8.88
C HIS A 212 -8.29 1.05 -7.60
N ILE A 213 -7.12 1.16 -6.95
CA ILE A 213 -6.75 0.48 -5.70
C ILE A 213 -6.56 1.54 -4.61
N MET A 214 -7.17 1.32 -3.45
CA MET A 214 -7.17 2.27 -2.34
C MET A 214 -6.98 1.54 -1.02
N PRO A 215 -6.30 2.13 -0.02
CA PRO A 215 -6.36 1.60 1.32
C PRO A 215 -7.72 1.97 1.94
N ALA A 216 -8.46 0.95 2.36
CA ALA A 216 -9.50 1.09 3.37
C ALA A 216 -8.83 1.42 4.70
N VAL A 217 -9.29 2.49 5.30
CA VAL A 217 -8.71 3.06 6.51
C VAL A 217 -9.65 2.98 7.70
N GLY A 218 -10.90 2.57 7.54
CA GLY A 218 -11.82 2.48 8.67
C GLY A 218 -13.23 2.08 8.30
N PHE A 219 -14.08 1.92 9.31
CA PHE A 219 -15.51 1.71 9.15
C PHE A 219 -16.30 2.31 10.33
N THR A 220 -17.57 2.63 10.10
CA THR A 220 -18.53 2.93 11.17
C THR A 220 -19.65 1.90 11.13
N SER A 221 -20.08 1.43 12.30
CA SER A 221 -21.19 0.49 12.43
C SER A 221 -21.97 0.74 13.70
N THR A 222 -23.30 0.64 13.66
CA THR A 222 -24.12 0.61 14.88
C THR A 222 -23.92 -0.68 15.69
N HIS A 223 -23.31 -1.70 15.09
CA HIS A 223 -22.96 -2.97 15.70
C HIS A 223 -21.48 -3.29 15.42
N PRO A 224 -20.54 -2.53 16.00
CA PRO A 224 -19.11 -2.64 15.67
C PRO A 224 -18.49 -3.98 16.08
N THR A 225 -19.06 -4.65 17.07
CA THR A 225 -18.67 -6.01 17.50
C THR A 225 -19.29 -7.12 16.65
N ASP A 226 -20.30 -6.81 15.84
CA ASP A 226 -20.88 -7.75 14.88
C ASP A 226 -20.11 -7.66 13.56
N THR A 227 -19.04 -8.44 13.46
CA THR A 227 -18.21 -8.53 12.27
C THR A 227 -18.57 -9.72 11.38
N VAL A 228 -19.62 -10.48 11.74
CA VAL A 228 -20.02 -11.71 11.03
C VAL A 228 -21.32 -11.55 10.26
N HIS A 229 -22.17 -10.56 10.59
CA HIS A 229 -23.38 -10.25 9.82
C HIS A 229 -23.23 -8.96 9.02
N TYR A 230 -23.69 -9.02 7.76
CA TYR A 230 -23.71 -7.87 6.87
C TYR A 230 -24.77 -6.87 7.32
N ASN A 231 -24.40 -5.60 7.40
CA ASN A 231 -25.32 -4.50 7.60
C ASN A 231 -25.08 -3.43 6.54
N GLY A 232 -26.03 -3.26 5.63
CA GLY A 232 -25.96 -2.32 4.51
C GLY A 232 -25.76 -0.85 4.92
N SER A 233 -26.11 -0.49 6.17
CA SER A 233 -25.94 0.85 6.74
C SER A 233 -24.57 1.11 7.36
N ASP A 234 -23.75 0.07 7.55
CA ASP A 234 -22.35 0.26 7.92
C ASP A 234 -21.63 1.08 6.85
N THR A 235 -20.66 1.88 7.22
CA THR A 235 -19.87 2.67 6.27
C THR A 235 -18.43 2.21 6.22
N LEU A 236 -17.84 2.21 5.02
CA LEU A 236 -16.43 2.00 4.78
C LEU A 236 -15.76 3.34 4.48
N SER A 237 -14.63 3.59 5.12
CA SER A 237 -13.77 4.75 4.95
C SER A 237 -12.50 4.37 4.17
N ILE A 238 -12.14 5.14 3.15
CA ILE A 238 -11.01 4.89 2.24
C ILE A 238 -10.21 6.18 1.98
N HIS A 239 -8.94 6.03 1.58
CA HIS A 239 -8.19 7.12 0.94
C HIS A 239 -8.22 6.95 -0.56
N SER A 240 -8.82 7.90 -1.28
CA SER A 240 -8.92 7.81 -2.75
C SER A 240 -7.60 8.03 -3.49
N LEU A 241 -6.55 8.56 -2.86
CA LEU A 241 -5.23 8.83 -3.46
C LEU A 241 -5.24 9.76 -4.68
N LEU A 242 -6.38 10.32 -5.07
CA LEU A 242 -6.54 11.17 -6.24
C LEU A 242 -6.81 12.61 -5.79
N LYS A 243 -6.12 13.57 -6.40
CA LYS A 243 -6.38 14.99 -6.17
C LYS A 243 -7.15 15.56 -7.36
N GLY A 244 -8.27 16.21 -7.05
CA GLY A 244 -8.86 17.26 -7.88
C GLY A 244 -8.91 17.00 -9.38
N LEU A 245 -9.47 15.86 -9.81
CA LEU A 245 -9.82 15.67 -11.23
C LEU A 245 -10.92 16.67 -11.57
N ASN A 246 -10.50 17.84 -12.05
CA ASN A 246 -11.41 18.92 -12.42
C ASN A 246 -12.24 18.42 -13.61
N PRO A 247 -13.58 18.25 -13.48
CA PRO A 247 -14.38 17.77 -14.59
C PRO A 247 -14.41 18.88 -15.64
N SER A 248 -13.52 18.79 -16.63
CA SER A 248 -13.45 19.73 -17.75
C SER A 248 -14.72 19.69 -18.63
N ASN A 249 -15.68 18.81 -18.32
CA ASN A 249 -16.97 18.76 -18.97
C ASN A 249 -18.12 18.48 -17.97
N PRO A 250 -18.98 19.47 -17.66
CA PRO A 250 -20.12 19.31 -16.76
C PRO A 250 -21.25 18.43 -17.34
N SER A 251 -21.14 17.98 -18.60
CA SER A 251 -22.10 17.06 -19.24
C SER A 251 -21.71 15.57 -19.13
N ALA A 252 -20.48 15.27 -18.69
CA ALA A 252 -20.12 13.91 -18.29
C ALA A 252 -20.53 13.73 -16.82
N THR A 253 -21.25 12.66 -16.52
CA THR A 253 -21.71 12.25 -15.19
C THR A 253 -20.75 12.70 -14.09
N GLN A 254 -21.22 13.54 -13.17
CA GLN A 254 -20.41 14.27 -12.20
C GLN A 254 -19.54 13.33 -11.34
N CYS A 255 -18.28 13.15 -11.75
CA CYS A 255 -17.25 12.71 -10.83
C CYS A 255 -17.06 13.82 -9.80
N ILE A 256 -17.67 13.67 -8.62
CA ILE A 256 -17.45 14.54 -7.47
C ILE A 256 -15.95 14.60 -7.20
N THR A 257 -15.40 15.78 -7.01
CA THR A 257 -14.03 15.99 -6.53
C THR A 257 -14.06 16.07 -5.02
N GLN A 258 -13.44 15.10 -4.34
CA GLN A 258 -13.17 15.25 -2.92
C GLN A 258 -12.06 16.28 -2.68
N GLN A 259 -12.15 16.95 -1.53
CA GLN A 259 -11.07 17.79 -1.02
C GLN A 259 -9.84 16.93 -0.70
N GLU A 260 -8.65 17.47 -0.95
CA GLU A 260 -7.39 16.85 -0.58
C GLU A 260 -7.36 16.44 0.89
N GLY A 261 -6.86 15.25 1.17
CA GLY A 261 -6.76 14.74 2.55
C GLY A 261 -8.08 14.31 3.18
N ALA A 262 -9.21 14.37 2.46
CA ALA A 262 -10.47 13.87 2.96
C ALA A 262 -10.52 12.33 2.85
N VAL A 263 -10.94 11.69 3.94
CA VAL A 263 -11.34 10.28 3.94
C VAL A 263 -12.70 10.17 3.26
N ALA A 264 -12.77 9.44 2.16
CA ALA A 264 -14.06 9.16 1.51
C ALA A 264 -14.78 8.07 2.30
N THR A 265 -16.07 8.28 2.59
CA THR A 265 -16.87 7.33 3.37
C THR A 265 -18.18 7.05 2.64
N ARG A 266 -18.55 5.77 2.56
CA ARG A 266 -19.76 5.30 1.84
C ARG A 266 -20.36 4.10 2.54
N THR A 267 -21.67 3.91 2.45
CA THR A 267 -22.34 2.76 3.08
C THR A 267 -22.03 1.45 2.36
N PHE A 268 -22.18 0.31 3.02
CA PHE A 268 -21.97 -0.99 2.42
C PHE A 268 -22.96 -1.25 1.27
N ASP A 269 -24.22 -0.81 1.37
CA ASP A 269 -25.20 -0.89 0.27
C ASP A 269 -24.77 -0.04 -0.96
N GLN A 270 -24.14 1.10 -0.70
CA GLN A 270 -23.60 1.97 -1.74
C GLN A 270 -22.42 1.30 -2.47
N TRP A 271 -21.55 0.58 -1.73
CA TRP A 271 -20.46 -0.22 -2.31
C TRP A 271 -20.97 -1.44 -3.08
N GLN A 272 -22.04 -2.08 -2.61
CA GLN A 272 -22.70 -3.20 -3.28
C GLN A 272 -23.35 -2.79 -4.61
N GLY A 273 -23.77 -1.53 -4.73
CA GLY A 273 -24.48 -1.04 -5.92
C GLY A 273 -25.97 -1.39 -5.95
N THR A 274 -26.54 -1.86 -4.84
CA THR A 274 -27.96 -2.26 -4.70
C THR A 274 -28.91 -1.11 -4.38
N SER A 275 -28.41 0.12 -4.26
CA SER A 275 -29.27 1.28 -3.97
C SER A 275 -30.35 1.45 -5.05
N PRO A 276 -31.63 1.61 -4.68
CA PRO A 276 -32.75 1.75 -5.64
C PRO A 276 -32.63 2.98 -6.55
N ASN A 277 -31.76 3.93 -6.20
CA ASN A 277 -31.44 5.12 -7.02
C ASN A 277 -30.23 4.92 -7.94
N ASN A 278 -29.61 3.73 -7.94
CA ASN A 278 -28.35 3.42 -8.60
C ASN A 278 -28.53 2.33 -9.67
N GLN A 279 -29.59 2.45 -10.49
CA GLN A 279 -29.90 1.51 -11.57
C GLN A 279 -28.82 1.49 -12.69
N ASP A 280 -27.91 2.47 -12.71
CA ASP A 280 -26.67 2.46 -13.50
C ASP A 280 -25.49 2.00 -12.63
N GLY A 281 -25.48 0.74 -12.21
CA GLY A 281 -24.52 0.12 -11.27
C GLY A 281 -23.03 0.14 -11.65
N THR A 282 -22.54 1.13 -12.39
CA THR A 282 -21.18 1.18 -12.97
C THR A 282 -20.49 2.54 -12.92
N ARG A 283 -21.10 3.65 -12.48
CA ARG A 283 -20.47 4.98 -12.66
C ARG A 283 -20.52 5.83 -11.41
N MET A 284 -19.44 5.79 -10.62
CA MET A 284 -19.26 6.68 -9.48
C MET A 284 -17.91 7.38 -9.50
N ALA A 285 -17.89 8.56 -8.89
CA ALA A 285 -16.79 9.50 -8.94
C ALA A 285 -15.43 8.83 -8.67
N PHE A 286 -14.48 9.12 -9.57
CA PHE A 286 -13.08 8.68 -9.47
C PHE A 286 -12.49 8.94 -8.06
N SER A 287 -12.93 10.00 -7.37
CA SER A 287 -12.43 10.41 -6.05
C SER A 287 -13.08 9.74 -4.82
N THR A 288 -14.12 8.92 -4.99
CA THR A 288 -14.81 8.25 -3.87
C THR A 288 -14.85 6.73 -4.00
N GLY A 289 -14.25 6.18 -5.06
CA GLY A 289 -14.36 4.77 -5.42
C GLY A 289 -15.72 4.39 -6.02
N GLY A 290 -15.69 3.42 -6.94
CA GLY A 290 -16.85 2.81 -7.58
C GLY A 290 -17.58 1.80 -6.73
N SER A 291 -18.41 0.98 -7.36
CA SER A 291 -18.92 -0.24 -6.73
C SER A 291 -17.77 -1.24 -6.62
N ILE A 292 -17.87 -2.14 -5.65
CA ILE A 292 -17.00 -3.30 -5.64
C ILE A 292 -17.42 -4.18 -6.82
N PRO A 293 -16.46 -4.71 -7.60
CA PRO A 293 -16.79 -5.43 -8.81
C PRO A 293 -17.46 -6.79 -8.60
N ILE A 294 -18.69 -6.93 -9.11
CA ILE A 294 -19.61 -8.02 -8.79
C ILE A 294 -19.12 -9.41 -9.23
N ALA A 295 -18.28 -9.49 -10.27
CA ALA A 295 -17.84 -10.77 -10.84
C ALA A 295 -16.55 -11.33 -10.22
N ARG A 296 -15.67 -10.47 -9.70
CA ARG A 296 -14.42 -10.83 -9.04
C ARG A 296 -14.08 -9.73 -8.04
N ASP A 297 -14.32 -9.97 -6.76
CA ASP A 297 -13.86 -9.05 -5.73
C ASP A 297 -12.35 -9.27 -5.53
N TYR A 298 -11.55 -8.20 -5.51
CA TYR A 298 -10.13 -8.30 -5.18
C TYR A 298 -9.85 -7.56 -3.87
N GLY A 299 -9.10 -8.19 -2.99
CA GLY A 299 -8.67 -7.61 -1.73
C GLY A 299 -7.32 -8.15 -1.31
N LEU A 300 -6.54 -7.28 -0.67
CA LEU A 300 -5.28 -7.64 -0.02
C LEU A 300 -5.28 -7.04 1.37
N VAL A 301 -5.18 -7.85 2.40
CA VAL A 301 -4.95 -7.38 3.77
C VAL A 301 -3.47 -7.49 4.11
N ILE A 302 -2.96 -6.51 4.84
CA ILE A 302 -1.61 -6.54 5.40
C ILE A 302 -1.73 -6.73 6.92
N HIS A 303 -1.30 -7.88 7.42
CA HIS A 303 -1.33 -8.23 8.84
C HIS A 303 -0.22 -7.55 9.66
N GLY A 304 0.83 -7.10 8.97
CA GLY A 304 1.94 -6.36 9.55
C GLY A 304 3.30 -6.81 9.03
N PRO A 305 4.39 -6.55 9.76
CA PRO A 305 5.69 -7.09 9.42
C PRO A 305 5.69 -8.61 9.60
N THR A 306 6.48 -9.33 8.79
CA THR A 306 6.73 -10.76 8.98
C THR A 306 7.36 -10.98 10.36
N ASP A 307 6.63 -11.65 11.25
CA ASP A 307 7.01 -11.90 12.64
C ASP A 307 6.37 -13.20 13.16
N PRO A 308 6.81 -14.37 12.65
CA PRO A 308 6.15 -15.64 12.95
C PRO A 308 6.19 -16.02 14.44
N PHE A 309 7.05 -15.38 15.23
CA PHE A 309 7.23 -15.63 16.66
C PHE A 309 6.76 -14.48 17.55
N ASN A 310 6.12 -13.44 16.98
CA ASN A 310 5.59 -12.27 17.68
C ASN A 310 6.62 -11.58 18.61
N VAL A 311 7.87 -11.41 18.12
CA VAL A 311 8.95 -10.76 18.87
C VAL A 311 9.05 -9.25 18.62
N LEU A 312 8.37 -8.74 17.58
CA LEU A 312 8.31 -7.32 17.24
C LEU A 312 7.21 -6.60 18.00
N PHE A 313 7.49 -5.35 18.35
CA PHE A 313 6.49 -4.43 18.86
C PHE A 313 5.84 -3.64 17.72
N PRO A 314 4.52 -3.35 17.81
CA PRO A 314 3.83 -2.53 16.82
C PRO A 314 4.43 -1.12 16.69
N THR A 315 4.61 -0.67 15.46
CA THR A 315 5.13 0.66 15.15
C THR A 315 4.28 1.35 14.09
N ARG A 316 4.30 2.69 14.06
CA ARG A 316 3.67 3.52 13.04
C ARG A 316 4.67 4.55 12.54
N LEU A 317 4.80 4.73 11.23
CA LEU A 317 5.67 5.73 10.65
C LEU A 317 4.88 6.98 10.26
N VAL A 318 5.37 8.15 10.69
CA VAL A 318 4.89 9.45 10.23
C VAL A 318 6.02 10.16 9.51
N LEU A 319 5.71 10.82 8.39
CA LEU A 319 6.68 11.48 7.54
C LEU A 319 6.52 13.00 7.57
N SER A 320 7.64 13.71 7.40
CA SER A 320 7.70 15.15 7.21
C SER A 320 8.63 15.48 6.03
N PRO A 321 8.14 16.06 4.92
CA PRO A 321 6.74 16.37 4.66
C PRO A 321 5.88 15.10 4.58
N THR A 322 4.58 15.22 4.89
CA THR A 322 3.62 14.09 4.84
C THR A 322 3.49 13.48 3.45
N VAL A 323 3.67 14.32 2.42
CA VAL A 323 3.61 13.95 1.01
C VAL A 323 4.96 14.29 0.34
N PRO A 324 6.00 13.44 0.51
CA PRO A 324 7.22 13.57 -0.27
C PRO A 324 6.96 13.45 -1.76
N ARG A 325 7.76 14.11 -2.59
CA ARG A 325 7.67 14.07 -4.06
C ARG A 325 9.03 13.72 -4.66
N LEU A 326 9.03 12.95 -5.75
CA LEU A 326 10.23 12.44 -6.44
C LEU A 326 11.25 13.53 -6.88
N HIS A 327 10.82 14.79 -6.96
CA HIS A 327 11.67 15.92 -7.37
C HIS A 327 11.71 17.07 -6.37
N ASP A 328 11.16 16.87 -5.17
CA ASP A 328 11.28 17.85 -4.10
C ASP A 328 12.62 17.63 -3.38
N PRO A 329 13.52 18.63 -3.35
CA PRO A 329 14.79 18.50 -2.63
C PRO A 329 14.63 18.48 -1.11
N THR A 330 13.41 18.70 -0.59
CA THR A 330 13.12 18.68 0.84
C THR A 330 13.45 17.32 1.44
N PRO A 331 14.37 17.25 2.42
CA PRO A 331 14.67 16.00 3.11
C PRO A 331 13.43 15.40 3.76
N ILE A 332 13.25 14.10 3.60
CA ILE A 332 12.15 13.36 4.22
C ILE A 332 12.59 12.95 5.61
N HIS A 333 11.87 13.37 6.64
CA HIS A 333 12.12 12.96 8.01
C HIS A 333 11.07 11.95 8.47
N ALA A 334 11.51 10.91 9.16
CA ALA A 334 10.63 9.91 9.77
C ALA A 334 10.49 10.15 11.26
N THR A 335 9.27 10.01 11.76
CA THR A 335 8.97 9.85 13.18
C THR A 335 8.26 8.51 13.38
N LEU A 336 8.91 7.60 14.08
CA LEU A 336 8.35 6.31 14.46
C LEU A 336 7.59 6.47 15.76
N LYS A 337 6.28 6.26 15.72
CA LYS A 337 5.45 6.15 16.92
C LYS A 337 5.43 4.69 17.39
N LEU A 338 5.66 4.46 18.68
CA LEU A 338 5.76 3.15 19.31
C LEU A 338 4.70 2.92 20.39
N PHE A 339 3.99 1.80 20.29
CA PHE A 339 3.05 1.36 21.30
C PHE A 339 3.63 0.20 22.09
N LEU A 340 3.94 0.45 23.36
CA LEU A 340 4.62 -0.51 24.20
C LEU A 340 3.76 -0.74 25.43
N ASN A 341 3.15 -1.94 25.50
CA ASN A 341 2.55 -2.42 26.75
C ASN A 341 3.67 -2.93 27.67
N ALA A 342 4.53 -1.99 28.08
CA ALA A 342 5.81 -2.30 28.65
C ALA A 342 5.72 -2.58 30.15
N THR A 343 6.43 -3.61 30.58
CA THR A 343 6.76 -3.77 32.00
C THR A 343 7.79 -2.72 32.41
N LYS A 344 7.66 -2.18 33.63
CA LYS A 344 8.57 -1.15 34.14
C LYS A 344 10.02 -1.62 34.03
N SER A 345 10.91 -0.71 33.60
CA SER A 345 12.36 -0.93 33.53
C SER A 345 12.82 -1.95 32.47
N GLN A 346 12.01 -2.18 31.44
CA GLN A 346 12.42 -2.95 30.27
C GLN A 346 13.12 -2.05 29.24
N SER A 347 14.22 -2.55 28.68
CA SER A 347 14.95 -1.90 27.59
C SER A 347 14.49 -2.43 26.23
N TYR A 348 14.52 -1.54 25.24
CA TYR A 348 14.09 -1.81 23.87
C TYR A 348 15.11 -1.24 22.90
N ALA A 349 15.12 -1.79 21.69
CA ALA A 349 15.90 -1.28 20.58
C ALA A 349 14.98 -0.92 19.41
N ILE A 350 15.26 0.20 18.75
CA ILE A 350 14.76 0.49 17.41
C ILE A 350 15.88 0.13 16.45
N VAL A 351 15.55 -0.61 15.40
CA VAL A 351 16.46 -0.99 14.32
C VAL A 351 15.85 -0.56 12.99
N ARG A 352 16.68 0.05 12.13
CA ARG A 352 16.30 0.48 10.78
C ARG A 352 17.15 -0.27 9.75
N TYR A 353 16.47 -0.95 8.85
CA TYR A 353 17.05 -1.58 7.66
C TYR A 353 16.73 -0.74 6.43
N ASN A 354 17.75 -0.39 5.64
CA ASN A 354 17.58 0.30 4.36
C ASN A 354 17.55 -0.68 3.18
N ARG A 355 17.77 -1.97 3.44
CA ARG A 355 17.57 -3.05 2.48
C ARG A 355 16.65 -4.10 3.07
N PRO A 356 15.52 -4.42 2.43
CA PRO A 356 14.57 -5.37 3.00
C PRO A 356 15.15 -6.77 3.26
N ARG A 357 16.06 -7.23 2.38
CA ARG A 357 16.76 -8.51 2.55
C ARG A 357 17.60 -8.61 3.83
N ASP A 358 18.08 -7.47 4.35
CA ASP A 358 18.90 -7.42 5.56
C ASP A 358 18.02 -7.52 6.82
N CYS A 359 16.70 -7.30 6.71
CA CYS A 359 15.74 -7.56 7.77
C CYS A 359 15.38 -9.06 7.81
N PRO A 360 15.59 -9.78 8.92
CA PRO A 360 15.23 -11.18 9.06
C PRO A 360 13.72 -11.41 8.85
N ALA A 361 13.36 -12.47 8.12
CA ALA A 361 11.97 -12.86 7.89
C ALA A 361 11.49 -13.93 8.88
N ASP A 362 12.40 -14.72 9.43
CA ASP A 362 12.16 -15.91 10.25
C ASP A 362 12.76 -15.77 11.66
N ALA A 363 12.97 -14.53 12.10
CA ALA A 363 13.55 -14.23 13.41
C ALA A 363 12.70 -14.80 14.55
N ALA A 364 13.23 -15.83 15.20
CA ALA A 364 12.62 -16.44 16.39
C ALA A 364 12.90 -15.68 17.69
N THR A 365 13.89 -14.78 17.67
CA THR A 365 14.33 -14.03 18.85
C THR A 365 14.61 -12.57 18.51
N PRO A 366 14.55 -11.66 19.49
CA PRO A 366 15.05 -10.30 19.36
C PRO A 366 16.48 -10.19 18.81
N ASP A 367 17.37 -11.12 19.21
CA ASP A 367 18.79 -11.15 18.80
C ASP A 367 18.94 -11.24 17.30
N ALA A 368 18.06 -11.96 16.60
CA ALA A 368 18.14 -12.10 15.15
C ALA A 368 18.03 -10.73 14.46
N PHE A 369 17.15 -9.85 14.94
CA PHE A 369 17.05 -8.48 14.41
C PHE A 369 18.29 -7.64 14.76
N LEU A 370 18.83 -7.79 15.97
CA LEU A 370 19.98 -7.00 16.44
C LEU A 370 21.33 -7.49 15.94
N THR A 371 21.40 -8.70 15.39
CA THR A 371 22.61 -9.28 14.79
C THR A 371 22.66 -9.13 13.27
N ALA A 372 21.49 -8.98 12.64
CA ALA A 372 21.39 -8.73 11.22
C ALA A 372 22.01 -7.38 10.84
N PRO A 373 22.53 -7.23 9.61
CA PRO A 373 23.05 -5.95 9.14
C PRO A 373 21.96 -4.88 9.17
N PHE A 374 22.16 -3.80 9.92
CA PHE A 374 21.28 -2.65 9.94
C PHE A 374 22.08 -1.37 9.77
N GLU A 375 21.45 -0.33 9.24
CA GLU A 375 22.10 0.96 9.03
C GLU A 375 22.08 1.80 10.30
N HIS A 376 20.99 1.74 11.06
CA HIS A 376 20.85 2.48 12.30
C HIS A 376 20.13 1.66 13.35
N ALA A 377 20.61 1.76 14.59
CA ALA A 377 19.89 1.29 15.73
C ALA A 377 20.18 2.17 16.94
N CYS A 378 19.22 2.24 17.85
CA CYS A 378 19.43 2.85 19.16
C CYS A 378 18.59 2.16 20.22
N SER A 379 19.04 2.22 21.47
CA SER A 379 18.35 1.61 22.61
C SER A 379 17.71 2.65 23.53
N PHE A 380 16.65 2.26 24.23
CA PHE A 380 16.01 3.12 25.22
C PHE A 380 15.37 2.32 26.35
N LEU A 381 15.25 2.98 27.50
CA LEU A 381 14.59 2.43 28.68
C LEU A 381 13.22 3.06 28.84
N ILE A 382 12.18 2.25 29.06
CA ILE A 382 10.86 2.79 29.35
C ILE A 382 10.72 3.07 30.84
N GLY A 383 10.54 4.36 31.14
CA GLY A 383 10.18 4.84 32.47
C GLY A 383 8.78 4.38 32.89
N THR A 384 8.48 4.51 34.19
CA THR A 384 7.35 3.83 34.85
C THR A 384 5.92 4.19 34.39
N LYS A 385 5.72 5.06 33.40
CA LYS A 385 4.41 5.59 33.00
C LYS A 385 4.22 5.83 31.48
N ALA A 386 5.21 5.54 30.64
CA ALA A 386 5.11 5.84 29.21
C ALA A 386 4.70 4.59 28.41
N HIS A 387 3.46 4.58 27.90
CA HIS A 387 2.97 3.52 27.00
C HIS A 387 3.18 3.86 25.52
N THR A 388 3.49 5.14 25.24
CA THR A 388 3.56 5.72 23.91
C THR A 388 4.80 6.58 23.76
N ILE A 389 5.62 6.27 22.75
CA ILE A 389 6.90 6.95 22.50
C ILE A 389 6.94 7.37 21.02
N ALA A 390 7.51 8.54 20.74
CA ALA A 390 7.93 8.94 19.42
C ALA A 390 9.44 8.96 19.33
N PHE A 391 9.97 8.37 18.26
CA PHE A 391 11.36 8.44 17.87
C PHE A 391 11.46 9.22 16.56
N ALA A 392 12.08 10.39 16.60
CA ALA A 392 12.43 11.15 15.40
C ALA A 392 13.76 10.62 14.87
N ASP A 393 13.75 10.03 13.68
CA ASP A 393 14.97 9.53 13.04
C ASP A 393 15.88 10.72 12.68
N PRO A 394 17.12 10.78 13.22
CA PRO A 394 18.02 11.89 12.93
C PRO A 394 18.56 11.85 11.49
N HIS A 395 18.37 10.74 10.76
CA HIS A 395 18.84 10.59 9.39
C HIS A 395 17.67 10.74 8.41
N PRO A 396 17.71 11.73 7.51
CA PRO A 396 16.73 11.86 6.45
C PRO A 396 16.63 10.59 5.60
N LEU A 397 15.43 10.32 5.11
CA LEU A 397 15.13 9.25 4.17
C LEU A 397 15.39 9.73 2.75
N ASN A 398 15.92 8.83 1.93
CA ASN A 398 15.98 8.97 0.49
C ASN A 398 14.66 8.50 -0.11
N TYR A 399 14.09 9.29 -1.01
CA TYR A 399 12.86 8.95 -1.71
C TYR A 399 12.97 7.61 -2.46
N SER A 400 14.13 7.34 -3.07
CA SER A 400 14.37 6.15 -3.92
C SER A 400 14.82 4.91 -3.13
N SER A 401 14.55 4.85 -1.83
CA SER A 401 15.00 3.75 -0.96
C SER A 401 13.84 3.16 -0.16
N VAL A 402 14.07 1.96 0.39
CA VAL A 402 13.12 1.26 1.25
C VAL A 402 13.67 1.29 2.67
N TYR A 403 12.80 1.52 3.66
CA TYR A 403 13.20 1.55 5.06
C TYR A 403 12.22 0.73 5.89
N LEU A 404 12.75 -0.23 6.63
CA LEU A 404 12.00 -1.08 7.55
C LEU A 404 12.42 -0.73 8.98
N TYR A 405 11.50 -0.22 9.78
CA TYR A 405 11.72 -0.01 11.21
C TYR A 405 11.18 -1.22 11.99
N ARG A 406 11.98 -1.70 12.93
CA ARG A 406 11.65 -2.81 13.83
C ARG A 406 11.94 -2.40 15.26
N VAL A 407 11.07 -2.82 16.17
CA VAL A 407 11.29 -2.63 17.61
C VAL A 407 11.23 -3.97 18.30
N VAL A 408 12.26 -4.25 19.10
CA VAL A 408 12.42 -5.50 19.84
C VAL A 408 12.81 -5.22 21.29
N SER A 409 12.54 -6.17 22.18
CA SER A 409 13.01 -6.08 23.55
C SER A 409 14.48 -6.50 23.66
N ILE A 410 15.24 -5.79 24.48
CA ILE A 410 16.64 -6.10 24.79
C ILE A 410 16.76 -7.15 25.93
N ARG A 411 15.67 -7.42 26.67
CA ARG A 411 15.71 -8.27 27.87
C ARG A 411 16.26 -9.68 27.58
N ASP A 412 15.95 -10.19 26.40
CA ASP A 412 16.22 -11.57 26.02
C ASP A 412 17.49 -11.72 25.17
N LEU A 413 18.31 -10.66 25.09
CA LEU A 413 19.59 -10.71 24.40
C LEU A 413 20.56 -11.67 25.06
N HIS A 414 20.95 -12.71 24.33
CA HIS A 414 22.05 -13.60 24.71
C HIS A 414 23.38 -12.86 24.70
N ASN A 415 23.60 -11.97 23.72
CA ASN A 415 24.82 -11.18 23.61
C ASN A 415 24.59 -9.68 23.85
N LYS A 416 24.90 -9.22 25.08
CA LYS A 416 24.76 -7.81 25.46
C LYS A 416 25.76 -6.86 24.78
N THR A 417 26.83 -7.37 24.16
CA THR A 417 27.79 -6.49 23.44
C THR A 417 27.20 -5.93 22.15
N GLN A 418 26.05 -6.44 21.71
CA GLN A 418 25.34 -6.01 20.50
C GLN A 418 24.22 -5.02 20.81
N ILE A 419 24.07 -4.60 22.07
CA ILE A 419 23.11 -3.56 22.44
C ILE A 419 23.51 -2.26 21.72
N PRO A 420 22.62 -1.68 20.90
CA PRO A 420 22.88 -0.40 20.28
C PRO A 420 23.10 0.69 21.33
N ASN A 421 23.86 1.72 20.98
CA ASN A 421 24.02 2.89 21.85
C ASN A 421 22.66 3.48 22.22
N PRO A 422 22.52 4.10 23.41
CA PRO A 422 21.29 4.78 23.79
C PRO A 422 20.88 5.82 22.73
N CYS A 423 19.59 5.90 22.43
CA CYS A 423 19.06 6.95 21.57
C CYS A 423 19.35 8.33 22.20
N ASP A 424 19.65 9.32 21.37
CA ASP A 424 19.78 10.70 21.85
C ASP A 424 18.45 11.17 22.46
N ASN A 425 18.51 11.79 23.64
CA ASN A 425 17.36 12.38 24.32
C ASN A 425 16.60 13.40 23.44
N THR A 426 17.23 13.98 22.42
CA THR A 426 16.55 14.88 21.47
C THR A 426 15.65 14.13 20.47
N THR A 427 15.97 12.86 20.19
CA THR A 427 15.25 12.01 19.23
C THR A 427 14.05 11.30 19.85
N LEU A 428 14.09 11.01 21.16
CA LEU A 428 13.01 10.34 21.86
C LEU A 428 12.11 11.31 22.63
N LYS A 429 10.81 11.22 22.39
CA LYS A 429 9.79 11.99 23.11
C LYS A 429 8.68 11.06 23.59
N VAL A 430 8.28 11.21 24.86
CA VAL A 430 7.07 10.55 25.35
C VAL A 430 5.87 11.30 24.80
N LEU A 431 5.00 10.60 24.08
CA LEU A 431 3.78 11.19 23.56
C LEU A 431 2.63 11.00 24.55
N PRO A 432 1.72 11.99 24.70
CA PRO A 432 0.38 11.73 25.22
C PRO A 432 -0.31 10.64 24.39
N SER A 433 -1.08 9.76 25.03
CA SER A 433 -1.82 8.68 24.35
C SER A 433 -2.73 9.21 23.24
N ALA A 434 -3.33 10.39 23.43
CA ALA A 434 -4.18 11.05 22.44
C ALA A 434 -3.48 11.36 21.10
N ASN A 435 -2.16 11.54 21.08
CA ASN A 435 -1.41 11.92 19.88
C ASN A 435 -1.12 10.74 18.93
N PHE A 436 -1.41 9.52 19.39
CA PHE A 436 -1.16 8.32 18.60
C PHE A 436 -2.33 7.95 17.69
N CYS A 437 -3.48 8.53 17.94
CA CYS A 437 -4.69 8.29 17.17
C CYS A 437 -4.72 9.14 15.89
N GLY A 438 -3.69 9.95 15.61
CA GLY A 438 -3.63 10.75 14.38
C GLY A 438 -4.81 11.72 14.27
N THR A 439 -5.49 11.71 13.12
CA THR A 439 -6.71 12.49 12.83
C THR A 439 -8.00 11.84 13.34
N VAL A 440 -7.89 10.68 13.96
CA VAL A 440 -9.01 9.88 14.46
C VAL A 440 -9.47 10.44 15.81
N ASN A 441 -10.77 10.48 16.07
CA ASN A 441 -11.30 10.81 17.40
C ASN A 441 -10.65 9.88 18.46
N ALA A 442 -10.19 10.44 19.59
CA ALA A 442 -9.53 9.68 20.65
C ALA A 442 -10.38 8.49 21.15
N SER A 443 -11.71 8.54 21.03
CA SER A 443 -12.61 7.45 21.42
C SER A 443 -12.60 6.24 20.48
N SER A 444 -12.21 6.40 19.20
CA SER A 444 -12.15 5.33 18.20
C SER A 444 -10.76 4.70 18.07
N CYS A 445 -9.83 5.18 18.87
CA CYS A 445 -8.47 4.70 18.92
C CYS A 445 -8.38 3.45 19.81
N PRO A 446 -7.94 2.30 19.30
CA PRO A 446 -7.79 1.08 20.14
C PRO A 446 -6.73 1.20 21.22
N PHE A 447 -5.98 2.30 21.21
CA PHE A 447 -4.88 2.57 22.12
C PHE A 447 -5.25 3.61 23.19
N SER A 448 -6.47 4.14 23.18
CA SER A 448 -6.95 5.10 24.21
C SER A 448 -7.52 4.43 25.46
N LYS A 449 -7.66 3.09 25.46
CA LYS A 449 -8.18 2.30 26.59
C LYS A 449 -7.09 1.52 27.31
#